data_AF-A0A8T5LLG8-F1
#
_entry.id   AF-A0A8T5LLG8-F1
#
_cell.length_a   1.000
_cell.length_b   1.000
_cell.length_c   1.000
_cell.angle_alpha   90.00
_cell.angle_beta   90.00
_cell.angle_gamma   90.00
#
_symmetry.space_group_name_H-M   'P 1'
#
loop_
_entity.id
_entity.type
_entity.pdbx_description
1 polymer ?
#
loop_
_entity_poly.entity_id
_entity_poly.type
_entity_poly.pdbx_seq_one_letter_code
_entity_poly.pdbx_strand_id
1 'polypeptide(L)'
;MGFDSIPRIETADFYLDVAFRAGRNAASLKKTTLKIDKFKKIKTLEIEKIDVVNKNLNKKLSDITYSFPNFENLTEFYEELVRTLIDYTALKKSLGSVNWAKNKIADFSREYVFKIKKCQDSLVIKKYSKEYNGRISSVMKQISKNLLFLDESRRVMKDFPSIKDGLFTIAIAGFPNVGKSTVLSKLTTSKPDIQAYAFTTKTLNVGYMASGHNKIQFIDTPGTLNRLDKMNAIEKIAYLAIKYCSELIIFIYDLTETYSLEDQNKLLKRMKEFDKPILIYLSKADLLEEMTINDFCKKNKDAIISIDVLKEKILNISI
;
A
#
# COMPACT_ATOMS: atom_id res chain seq x y z
N MET A 1 3.05 7.11 -3.41
CA MET A 1 2.68 6.04 -4.38
C MET A 1 1.18 5.72 -4.27
N GLY A 2 0.50 5.41 -5.37
CA GLY A 2 -0.98 5.31 -5.44
C GLY A 2 -1.57 3.94 -5.08
N PHE A 3 -1.29 3.43 -3.88
CA PHE A 3 -1.80 2.12 -3.42
C PHE A 3 -3.33 2.03 -3.33
N ASP A 4 -4.01 3.18 -3.24
CA ASP A 4 -5.48 3.28 -3.25
C ASP A 4 -6.14 2.84 -4.56
N SER A 5 -5.38 2.81 -5.65
CA SER A 5 -5.90 2.54 -7.00
C SER A 5 -6.00 1.05 -7.34
N ILE A 6 -5.50 0.16 -6.47
CA ILE A 6 -5.53 -1.28 -6.70
C ILE A 6 -7.00 -1.76 -6.62
N PRO A 7 -7.59 -2.28 -7.72
CA PRO A 7 -8.98 -2.69 -7.75
C PRO A 7 -9.18 -3.99 -6.95
N ARG A 8 -10.41 -4.22 -6.50
CA ARG A 8 -10.80 -5.46 -5.82
C ARG A 8 -10.48 -6.67 -6.69
N ILE A 9 -9.94 -7.71 -6.05
CA ILE A 9 -9.62 -8.98 -6.71
C ILE A 9 -10.69 -10.00 -6.31
N GLU A 10 -11.42 -10.48 -7.31
CA GLU A 10 -12.49 -11.45 -7.11
C GLU A 10 -11.99 -12.90 -7.13
N THR A 11 -12.90 -13.83 -6.83
CA THR A 11 -12.59 -15.27 -6.80
C THR A 11 -12.39 -15.84 -8.20
N ALA A 12 -11.72 -16.99 -8.28
CA ALA A 12 -11.56 -17.74 -9.52
C ALA A 12 -12.90 -18.05 -10.20
N ASP A 13 -13.90 -18.48 -9.42
CA ASP A 13 -15.23 -18.82 -9.93
C ASP A 13 -15.96 -17.59 -10.49
N PHE A 14 -15.83 -16.43 -9.83
CA PHE A 14 -16.39 -15.17 -10.35
C PHE A 14 -15.81 -14.83 -11.73
N TYR A 15 -14.48 -14.88 -11.89
CA TYR A 15 -13.84 -14.58 -13.17
C TYR A 15 -14.23 -15.58 -14.26
N LEU A 16 -14.33 -16.87 -13.92
CA LEU A 16 -14.79 -17.92 -14.84
C LEU A 16 -16.23 -17.67 -15.29
N ASP A 17 -17.14 -17.37 -14.36
CA ASP A 17 -18.54 -17.12 -14.66
C ASP A 17 -18.74 -15.92 -15.59
N VAL A 18 -18.02 -14.82 -15.31
CA VAL A 18 -18.02 -13.62 -16.14
C VAL A 18 -17.50 -13.96 -17.55
N ALA A 19 -16.39 -14.67 -17.65
CA ALA A 19 -15.78 -15.02 -18.94
C ALA A 19 -16.67 -15.97 -19.76
N PHE A 20 -17.21 -17.04 -19.15
CA PHE A 20 -18.09 -18.00 -19.83
C PHE A 20 -19.41 -17.36 -20.26
N ARG A 21 -19.96 -16.45 -19.45
CA ARG A 21 -21.15 -15.66 -19.84
C ARG A 21 -20.84 -14.78 -21.04
N ALA A 22 -19.71 -14.06 -21.04
CA ALA A 22 -19.28 -13.23 -22.16
C ALA A 22 -19.10 -14.05 -23.45
N GLY A 23 -18.45 -15.22 -23.37
CA GLY A 23 -18.28 -16.11 -24.51
C GLY A 23 -19.61 -16.60 -25.09
N ARG A 24 -20.56 -17.05 -24.24
CA ARG A 24 -21.89 -17.47 -24.68
C ARG A 24 -22.65 -16.34 -25.38
N ASN A 25 -22.60 -15.13 -24.82
CA ASN A 25 -23.28 -13.97 -25.39
C ASN A 25 -22.69 -13.58 -26.75
N ALA A 26 -21.36 -13.52 -26.87
CA ALA A 26 -20.68 -13.21 -28.13
C ALA A 26 -21.02 -14.22 -29.24
N ALA A 27 -21.03 -15.51 -28.92
CA ALA A 27 -21.43 -16.54 -29.88
C ALA A 27 -22.91 -16.43 -30.27
N SER A 28 -23.81 -16.10 -29.32
CA SER A 28 -25.23 -15.88 -29.62
C SER A 28 -25.43 -14.72 -30.60
N LEU A 29 -24.76 -13.59 -30.36
CA LEU A 29 -24.78 -12.43 -31.26
C LEU A 29 -24.26 -12.81 -32.66
N LYS A 30 -23.11 -13.48 -32.73
CA LYS A 30 -22.51 -13.90 -34.02
C LYS A 30 -23.41 -14.89 -34.77
N LYS A 31 -24.14 -15.77 -34.07
CA LYS A 31 -25.08 -16.73 -34.66
C LYS A 31 -26.17 -16.06 -35.51
N THR A 32 -26.64 -14.88 -35.10
CA THR A 32 -27.69 -14.13 -35.83
C THR A 32 -27.20 -13.57 -37.15
N THR A 33 -25.94 -13.15 -37.21
CA THR A 33 -25.31 -12.54 -38.39
C THR A 33 -24.78 -13.55 -39.43
N LEU A 34 -24.54 -14.79 -39.03
CA LEU A 34 -23.88 -15.79 -39.87
C LEU A 34 -24.84 -16.52 -40.83
N LYS A 35 -24.75 -16.19 -42.13
CA LYS A 35 -25.35 -16.91 -43.28
C LYS A 35 -24.34 -17.90 -43.90
N ILE A 36 -23.95 -18.91 -43.14
CA ILE A 36 -23.01 -19.96 -43.59
C ILE A 36 -23.56 -21.35 -43.32
N ASP A 37 -22.99 -22.34 -44.00
CA ASP A 37 -23.28 -23.76 -43.80
C ASP A 37 -23.26 -24.17 -42.31
N LYS A 38 -24.16 -25.09 -41.93
CA LYS A 38 -24.40 -25.51 -40.54
C LYS A 38 -23.13 -26.00 -39.85
N PHE A 39 -22.27 -26.74 -40.55
CA PHE A 39 -21.02 -27.24 -40.00
C PHE A 39 -20.02 -26.10 -39.76
N LYS A 40 -19.81 -25.25 -40.77
CA LYS A 40 -18.94 -24.06 -40.65
C LYS A 40 -19.42 -23.10 -39.54
N LYS A 41 -20.74 -23.01 -39.36
CA LYS A 41 -21.37 -22.22 -38.30
C LYS A 41 -20.99 -22.74 -36.91
N ILE A 42 -21.11 -24.03 -36.64
CA ILE A 42 -20.74 -24.63 -35.35
C ILE A 42 -19.26 -24.34 -35.03
N LYS A 43 -18.37 -24.58 -36.01
CA LYS A 43 -16.93 -24.32 -35.86
C LYS A 43 -16.65 -22.87 -35.50
N THR A 44 -17.26 -21.93 -36.24
CA THR A 44 -17.08 -20.48 -36.02
C THR A 44 -17.58 -20.05 -34.65
N LEU A 45 -18.72 -20.59 -34.20
CA LEU A 45 -19.31 -20.24 -32.91
C LEU A 45 -18.50 -20.77 -31.73
N GLU A 46 -17.99 -22.00 -31.78
CA GLU A 46 -17.17 -22.54 -30.69
C GLU A 46 -15.79 -21.85 -30.60
N ILE A 47 -15.18 -21.50 -31.75
CA ILE A 47 -13.95 -20.69 -31.77
C ILE A 47 -14.21 -19.32 -31.12
N GLU A 48 -15.30 -18.64 -31.51
CA GLU A 48 -15.66 -17.33 -30.95
C GLU A 48 -15.80 -17.37 -29.42
N LYS A 49 -16.43 -18.42 -28.88
CA LYS A 49 -16.53 -18.57 -27.42
C LYS A 49 -15.17 -18.65 -26.76
N ILE A 50 -14.27 -19.49 -27.30
CA ILE A 50 -12.92 -19.68 -26.75
C ILE A 50 -12.12 -18.38 -26.81
N ASP A 51 -12.13 -17.69 -27.95
CA ASP A 51 -11.39 -16.45 -28.13
C ASP A 51 -11.86 -15.34 -27.17
N VAL A 52 -13.18 -15.22 -26.99
CA VAL A 52 -13.75 -14.22 -26.06
C VAL A 52 -13.47 -14.56 -24.59
N VAL A 53 -13.58 -15.84 -24.21
CA VAL A 53 -13.21 -16.30 -22.86
C VAL A 53 -11.73 -16.02 -22.58
N ASN A 54 -10.85 -16.39 -23.51
CA ASN A 54 -9.42 -16.14 -23.42
C ASN A 54 -9.12 -14.64 -23.29
N LYS A 55 -9.70 -13.80 -24.14
CA LYS A 55 -9.52 -12.34 -24.10
C LYS A 55 -9.98 -11.75 -22.76
N ASN A 56 -11.13 -12.19 -22.24
CA ASN A 56 -11.67 -11.69 -20.98
C ASN A 56 -10.77 -12.05 -19.80
N LEU A 57 -10.42 -13.33 -19.66
CA LEU A 57 -9.56 -13.81 -18.56
C LEU A 57 -8.17 -13.19 -18.62
N ASN A 58 -7.52 -13.18 -19.80
CA ASN A 58 -6.19 -12.56 -19.93
C ASN A 58 -6.22 -11.08 -19.54
N LYS A 59 -7.23 -10.33 -19.98
CA LYS A 59 -7.38 -8.93 -19.59
C LYS A 59 -7.48 -8.80 -18.06
N LYS A 60 -8.38 -9.55 -17.43
CA LYS A 60 -8.56 -9.48 -15.97
C LYS A 60 -7.32 -9.87 -15.17
N LEU A 61 -6.63 -10.95 -15.56
CA LEU A 61 -5.39 -11.37 -14.90
C LEU A 61 -4.25 -10.37 -15.13
N SER A 62 -4.17 -9.76 -16.32
CA SER A 62 -3.24 -8.67 -16.60
C SER A 62 -3.54 -7.44 -15.75
N ASP A 63 -4.80 -7.00 -15.68
CA ASP A 63 -5.22 -5.85 -14.87
C ASP A 63 -4.81 -6.05 -13.40
N ILE A 64 -4.94 -7.26 -12.85
CA ILE A 64 -4.44 -7.61 -11.51
C ILE A 64 -2.94 -7.36 -11.44
N THR A 65 -2.14 -7.97 -12.32
CA THR A 65 -0.67 -7.83 -12.27
C THR A 65 -0.19 -6.39 -12.45
N TYR A 66 -0.86 -5.58 -13.27
CA TYR A 66 -0.49 -4.18 -13.52
C TYR A 66 -0.96 -3.22 -12.43
N SER A 67 -1.99 -3.61 -11.68
CA SER A 67 -2.51 -2.77 -10.60
C SER A 67 -1.57 -2.72 -9.39
N PHE A 68 -0.79 -3.77 -9.13
CA PHE A 68 0.21 -3.74 -8.07
C PHE A 68 1.43 -2.89 -8.49
N PRO A 69 2.04 -2.16 -7.56
CA PRO A 69 3.22 -1.37 -7.86
C PRO A 69 4.38 -2.25 -8.30
N ASN A 70 5.29 -1.70 -9.11
CA ASN A 70 6.54 -2.37 -9.37
C ASN A 70 7.39 -2.37 -8.09
N PHE A 71 7.55 -3.55 -7.49
CA PHE A 71 8.32 -3.77 -6.27
C PHE A 71 9.82 -3.45 -6.40
N GLU A 72 10.35 -3.33 -7.61
CA GLU A 72 11.74 -2.93 -7.85
C GLU A 72 11.95 -1.41 -7.75
N ASN A 73 10.87 -0.63 -7.88
CA ASN A 73 10.90 0.82 -7.87
C ASN A 73 10.26 1.40 -6.59
N LEU A 74 10.05 0.58 -5.56
CA LEU A 74 9.55 1.05 -4.28
C LEU A 74 10.65 1.82 -3.54
N THR A 75 10.28 2.86 -2.80
CA THR A 75 11.21 3.47 -1.85
C THR A 75 11.47 2.51 -0.71
N GLU A 76 12.62 2.64 -0.03
CA GLU A 76 12.98 1.77 1.10
C GLU A 76 11.87 1.71 2.17
N PHE A 77 11.21 2.84 2.42
CA PHE A 77 10.06 2.90 3.32
C PHE A 77 8.93 1.97 2.90
N TYR A 78 8.47 2.03 1.65
CA TYR A 78 7.39 1.19 1.17
C TYR A 78 7.81 -0.27 1.04
N GLU A 79 9.06 -0.55 0.68
CA GLU A 79 9.59 -1.91 0.67
C GLU A 79 9.53 -2.53 2.08
N GLU A 80 10.01 -1.82 3.10
CA GLU A 80 9.99 -2.28 4.48
C GLU A 80 8.57 -2.38 5.04
N LEU A 81 7.66 -1.49 4.65
CA LEU A 81 6.23 -1.62 4.96
C LEU A 81 5.65 -2.92 4.41
N VAL A 82 5.91 -3.21 3.13
CA VAL A 82 5.44 -4.47 2.53
C VAL A 82 6.04 -5.64 3.27
N ARG A 83 7.35 -5.67 3.53
CA ARG A 83 8.03 -6.77 4.25
C ARG A 83 7.52 -6.97 5.67
N THR A 84 7.12 -5.88 6.33
CA THR A 84 6.68 -5.90 7.73
C THR A 84 5.21 -6.28 7.89
N LEU A 85 4.36 -5.82 6.98
CA LEU A 85 2.90 -5.96 7.09
C LEU A 85 2.33 -7.07 6.19
N ILE A 86 3.09 -7.49 5.18
CA ILE A 86 2.68 -8.46 4.17
C ILE A 86 3.83 -9.46 3.96
N ASP A 87 3.53 -10.71 3.63
CA ASP A 87 4.59 -11.62 3.17
C ASP A 87 5.01 -11.23 1.74
N TYR A 88 6.08 -10.45 1.63
CA TYR A 88 6.65 -10.00 0.36
C TYR A 88 6.98 -11.15 -0.60
N THR A 89 7.45 -12.28 -0.04
CA THR A 89 7.80 -13.46 -0.84
C THR A 89 6.55 -14.14 -1.38
N ALA A 90 5.53 -14.33 -0.54
CA ALA A 90 4.24 -14.88 -0.96
C ALA A 90 3.53 -13.95 -1.96
N LEU A 91 3.67 -12.64 -1.82
CA LEU A 91 3.14 -11.64 -2.73
C LEU A 91 3.75 -11.75 -4.14
N LYS A 92 5.09 -11.74 -4.23
CA LYS A 92 5.79 -11.94 -5.51
C LYS A 92 5.43 -13.28 -6.14
N LYS A 93 5.41 -14.37 -5.35
CA LYS A 93 5.02 -15.70 -5.83
C LYS A 93 3.58 -15.70 -6.35
N SER A 94 2.65 -15.05 -5.66
CA SER A 94 1.23 -14.99 -6.05
C SER A 94 1.02 -14.23 -7.35
N LEU A 95 1.69 -13.08 -7.53
CA LEU A 95 1.68 -12.35 -8.80
C LEU A 95 2.30 -13.18 -9.94
N GLY A 96 3.37 -13.90 -9.65
CA GLY A 96 3.98 -14.87 -10.58
C GLY A 96 3.01 -15.97 -11.00
N SER A 97 2.26 -16.56 -10.05
CA SER A 97 1.22 -17.56 -10.31
C SER A 97 0.08 -17.01 -11.19
N VAL A 98 -0.35 -15.76 -10.97
CA VAL A 98 -1.35 -15.09 -11.82
C VAL A 98 -0.83 -14.92 -13.25
N ASN A 99 0.42 -14.47 -13.42
CA ASN A 99 1.05 -14.32 -14.73
C ASN A 99 1.24 -15.68 -15.44
N TRP A 100 1.60 -16.73 -14.70
CA TRP A 100 1.64 -18.10 -15.22
C TRP A 100 0.28 -18.56 -15.73
N ALA A 101 -0.79 -18.35 -14.93
CA ALA A 101 -2.14 -18.74 -15.31
C ALA A 101 -2.62 -18.02 -16.58
N LYS A 102 -2.34 -16.71 -16.68
CA LYS A 102 -2.57 -15.90 -17.88
C LYS A 102 -1.96 -16.56 -19.13
N ASN A 103 -0.66 -16.84 -19.08
CA ASN A 103 0.06 -17.46 -20.20
C ASN A 103 -0.49 -18.87 -20.51
N LYS A 104 -0.77 -19.67 -19.49
CA LYS A 104 -1.29 -21.04 -19.65
C LYS A 104 -2.68 -21.07 -20.30
N ILE A 105 -3.56 -20.12 -19.96
CA ILE A 105 -4.88 -19.96 -20.60
C ILE A 105 -4.71 -19.59 -22.08
N ALA A 106 -3.78 -18.70 -22.41
CA ALA A 106 -3.48 -18.33 -23.79
C ALA A 106 -2.94 -19.52 -24.61
N ASP A 107 -2.08 -20.37 -24.00
CA ASP A 107 -1.59 -21.60 -24.62
C ASP A 107 -2.73 -22.57 -24.94
N PHE A 108 -3.60 -22.85 -23.96
CA PHE A 108 -4.77 -23.70 -24.18
C PHE A 108 -5.70 -23.11 -25.24
N SER A 109 -5.91 -21.79 -25.25
CA SER A 109 -6.74 -21.14 -26.27
C SER A 109 -6.20 -21.43 -27.68
N ARG A 110 -4.90 -21.24 -27.90
CA ARG A 110 -4.25 -21.51 -29.20
C ARG A 110 -4.36 -22.98 -29.59
N GLU A 111 -4.10 -23.89 -28.64
CA GLU A 111 -4.17 -25.34 -28.86
C GLU A 111 -5.58 -25.80 -29.27
N TYR A 112 -6.61 -25.42 -28.52
CA TYR A 112 -7.98 -25.89 -28.76
C TYR A 112 -8.61 -25.20 -29.98
N VAL A 113 -8.29 -23.92 -30.25
CA VAL A 113 -8.70 -23.27 -31.51
C VAL A 113 -8.10 -24.00 -32.71
N PHE A 114 -6.82 -24.41 -32.64
CA PHE A 114 -6.19 -25.19 -33.71
C PHE A 114 -6.86 -26.56 -33.91
N LYS A 115 -7.13 -27.29 -32.82
CA LYS A 115 -7.86 -28.58 -32.86
C LYS A 115 -9.24 -28.43 -33.51
N ILE A 116 -10.00 -27.41 -33.11
CA ILE A 116 -11.33 -27.13 -33.68
C ILE A 116 -11.23 -26.75 -35.16
N LYS A 117 -10.24 -25.94 -35.55
CA LYS A 117 -10.02 -25.57 -36.96
C LYS A 117 -9.80 -26.79 -37.86
N LYS A 118 -9.02 -27.78 -37.42
CA LYS A 118 -8.74 -29.02 -38.17
C LYS A 118 -9.85 -30.08 -38.12
N CYS A 119 -10.74 -30.03 -37.13
CA CYS A 119 -11.77 -31.04 -36.93
C CYS A 119 -12.85 -31.01 -38.04
N GLN A 120 -13.32 -32.19 -38.47
CA GLN A 120 -14.41 -32.35 -39.44
C GLN A 120 -15.70 -32.92 -38.82
N ASP A 121 -15.71 -33.18 -37.51
CA ASP A 121 -16.86 -33.72 -36.79
C ASP A 121 -17.42 -32.71 -35.77
N SER A 122 -18.70 -32.40 -35.91
CA SER A 122 -19.41 -31.45 -35.04
C SER A 122 -19.52 -31.87 -33.57
N LEU A 123 -19.60 -33.17 -33.28
CA LEU A 123 -19.64 -33.69 -31.91
C LEU A 123 -18.27 -33.53 -31.24
N VAL A 124 -17.21 -33.81 -31.98
CA VAL A 124 -15.82 -33.66 -31.51
C VAL A 124 -15.48 -32.18 -31.28
N ILE A 125 -15.97 -31.26 -32.12
CA ILE A 125 -15.82 -29.80 -31.90
C ILE A 125 -16.40 -29.39 -30.54
N LYS A 126 -17.62 -29.84 -30.20
CA LYS A 126 -18.24 -29.53 -28.91
C LYS A 126 -17.47 -30.16 -27.74
N LYS A 127 -16.95 -31.36 -27.92
CA LYS A 127 -16.09 -32.04 -26.95
C LYS A 127 -14.83 -31.21 -26.65
N TYR A 128 -14.13 -30.73 -27.69
CA TYR A 128 -12.96 -29.86 -27.52
C TYR A 128 -13.28 -28.56 -26.78
N SER A 129 -14.43 -27.93 -27.04
CA SER A 129 -14.84 -26.75 -26.27
C SER A 129 -15.07 -27.06 -24.79
N LYS A 130 -15.71 -28.20 -24.47
CA LYS A 130 -15.91 -28.66 -23.09
C LYS A 130 -14.59 -28.96 -22.39
N GLU A 131 -13.66 -29.62 -23.09
CA GLU A 131 -12.31 -29.89 -22.57
C GLU A 131 -11.53 -28.60 -22.29
N TYR A 132 -11.55 -27.64 -23.21
CA TYR A 132 -10.95 -26.31 -23.01
C TYR A 132 -11.49 -25.64 -21.73
N ASN A 133 -12.81 -25.58 -21.57
CA ASN A 133 -13.44 -25.00 -20.39
C ASN A 133 -12.99 -25.71 -19.10
N GLY A 134 -12.92 -27.05 -19.12
CA GLY A 134 -12.40 -27.81 -17.98
C GLY A 134 -10.94 -27.50 -17.65
N ARG A 135 -10.09 -27.34 -18.67
CA ARG A 135 -8.66 -27.00 -18.50
C ARG A 135 -8.46 -25.61 -17.92
N ILE A 136 -9.15 -24.60 -18.43
CA ILE A 136 -9.01 -23.23 -17.90
C ILE A 136 -9.60 -23.12 -16.49
N SER A 137 -10.70 -23.82 -16.19
CA SER A 137 -11.25 -23.88 -14.83
C SER A 137 -10.25 -24.52 -13.86
N SER A 138 -9.53 -25.56 -14.28
CA SER A 138 -8.46 -26.16 -13.48
C SER A 138 -7.32 -25.18 -13.23
N VAL A 139 -6.88 -24.43 -14.24
CA VAL A 139 -5.83 -23.39 -14.09
C VAL A 139 -6.29 -22.30 -13.11
N MET A 140 -7.50 -21.78 -13.27
CA MET A 140 -8.05 -20.74 -12.38
C MET A 140 -8.18 -21.24 -10.93
N LYS A 141 -8.59 -22.50 -10.73
CA LYS A 141 -8.66 -23.10 -9.39
C LYS A 141 -7.30 -23.27 -8.73
N GLN A 142 -6.25 -23.52 -9.50
CA GLN A 142 -4.87 -23.63 -8.97
C GLN A 142 -4.38 -22.31 -8.37
N ILE A 143 -4.85 -21.16 -8.90
CA ILE A 143 -4.48 -19.84 -8.40
C ILE A 143 -5.49 -19.25 -7.40
N SER A 144 -6.55 -19.98 -7.01
CA SER A 144 -7.60 -19.44 -6.13
C SER A 144 -7.05 -18.88 -4.81
N LYS A 145 -6.11 -19.59 -4.18
CA LYS A 145 -5.48 -19.12 -2.93
C LYS A 145 -4.62 -17.87 -3.16
N ASN A 146 -3.96 -17.78 -4.31
CA ASN A 146 -3.18 -16.60 -4.67
C ASN A 146 -4.08 -15.38 -4.89
N LEU A 147 -5.22 -15.53 -5.57
CA LEU A 147 -6.18 -14.44 -5.76
C LEU A 147 -6.72 -13.92 -4.42
N LEU A 148 -7.05 -14.83 -3.49
CA LEU A 148 -7.49 -14.46 -2.15
C LEU A 148 -6.40 -13.69 -1.39
N PHE A 149 -5.17 -14.22 -1.37
CA PHE A 149 -4.03 -13.57 -0.73
C PHE A 149 -3.73 -12.19 -1.32
N LEU A 150 -3.87 -12.03 -2.64
CA LEU A 150 -3.69 -10.74 -3.31
C LEU A 150 -4.80 -9.75 -2.91
N ASP A 151 -6.07 -10.18 -2.76
CA ASP A 151 -7.12 -9.28 -2.27
C ASP A 151 -6.88 -8.86 -0.81
N GLU A 152 -6.40 -9.77 0.04
CA GLU A 152 -6.02 -9.48 1.42
C GLU A 152 -4.86 -8.50 1.48
N SER A 153 -3.80 -8.75 0.71
CA SER A 153 -2.63 -7.88 0.59
C SER A 153 -3.02 -6.48 0.11
N ARG A 154 -3.90 -6.41 -0.89
CA ARG A 154 -4.44 -5.15 -1.41
C ARG A 154 -5.14 -4.34 -0.31
N ARG A 155 -5.95 -4.98 0.54
CA ARG A 155 -6.66 -4.27 1.63
C ARG A 155 -5.67 -3.63 2.60
N VAL A 156 -4.58 -4.33 2.92
CA VAL A 156 -3.52 -3.80 3.77
C VAL A 156 -2.78 -2.65 3.08
N MET A 157 -2.44 -2.80 1.79
CA MET A 157 -1.73 -1.78 1.01
C MET A 157 -2.54 -0.51 0.81
N LYS A 158 -3.86 -0.62 0.68
CA LYS A 158 -4.75 0.54 0.53
C LYS A 158 -4.58 1.52 1.70
N ASP A 159 -4.28 1.00 2.88
CA ASP A 159 -4.11 1.83 4.06
C ASP A 159 -2.68 2.34 4.22
N PHE A 160 -1.75 2.06 3.30
CA PHE A 160 -0.39 2.57 3.43
C PHE A 160 -0.36 4.09 3.40
N PRO A 161 0.50 4.73 4.21
CA PRO A 161 0.53 6.18 4.23
C PRO A 161 0.98 6.75 2.89
N SER A 162 0.33 7.83 2.48
CA SER A 162 0.77 8.64 1.34
C SER A 162 1.80 9.67 1.79
N ILE A 163 3.06 9.25 1.87
CA ILE A 163 4.23 10.12 2.09
C ILE A 163 4.73 10.58 0.73
N LYS A 164 4.99 11.88 0.57
CA LYS A 164 5.51 12.42 -0.69
C LYS A 164 7.03 12.28 -0.73
N ASP A 165 7.50 11.58 -1.74
CA ASP A 165 8.92 11.44 -2.00
C ASP A 165 9.52 12.79 -2.44
N GLY A 166 10.79 13.04 -2.09
CA GLY A 166 11.54 14.23 -2.51
C GLY A 166 11.23 15.52 -1.74
N LEU A 167 10.41 15.46 -0.68
CA LEU A 167 10.23 16.58 0.26
C LEU A 167 11.10 16.37 1.49
N PHE A 168 11.68 17.46 2.00
CA PHE A 168 12.30 17.45 3.33
C PHE A 168 11.23 17.14 4.38
N THR A 169 11.41 16.03 5.08
CA THR A 169 10.44 15.38 5.94
C THR A 169 10.93 15.38 7.39
N ILE A 170 10.07 15.86 8.28
CA ILE A 170 10.36 15.99 9.70
C ILE A 170 9.43 15.07 10.47
N ALA A 171 9.98 14.15 11.26
CA ALA A 171 9.19 13.33 12.15
C ALA A 171 9.02 13.99 13.52
N ILE A 172 7.79 14.01 14.03
CA ILE A 172 7.48 14.45 15.38
C ILE A 172 7.37 13.22 16.27
N ALA A 173 8.26 13.10 17.24
CA ALA A 173 8.37 11.98 18.15
C ALA A 173 8.20 12.42 19.61
N GLY A 174 7.65 11.55 20.44
CA GLY A 174 7.40 11.80 21.86
C GLY A 174 6.34 10.87 22.42
N PHE A 175 6.13 10.91 23.73
CA PHE A 175 5.10 10.09 24.39
C PHE A 175 3.68 10.50 23.96
N PRO A 176 2.64 9.66 24.19
CA PRO A 176 1.25 10.10 24.06
C PRO A 176 0.98 11.41 24.80
N ASN A 177 0.04 12.22 24.31
CA ASN A 177 -0.48 13.42 25.01
C ASN A 177 0.54 14.53 25.39
N VAL A 178 1.81 14.42 24.98
CA VAL A 178 2.84 15.48 25.13
C VAL A 178 2.64 16.68 24.19
N GLY A 179 1.51 16.76 23.47
CA GLY A 179 1.24 17.87 22.55
C GLY A 179 1.81 17.75 21.13
N LYS A 180 2.20 16.55 20.68
CA LYS A 180 2.70 16.32 19.30
C LYS A 180 1.78 16.88 18.21
N SER A 181 0.50 16.53 18.25
CA SER A 181 -0.47 17.00 17.25
C SER A 181 -0.74 18.51 17.37
N THR A 182 -0.61 19.10 18.56
CA THR A 182 -0.66 20.55 18.75
C THR A 182 0.53 21.23 18.06
N VAL A 183 1.76 20.71 18.28
CA VAL A 183 2.96 21.21 17.61
C VAL A 183 2.83 21.08 16.10
N LEU A 184 2.38 19.92 15.60
CA LEU A 184 2.09 19.71 14.19
C LEU A 184 1.17 20.80 13.65
N SER A 185 0.01 21.01 14.29
CA SER A 185 -0.99 21.99 13.84
C SER A 185 -0.49 23.43 13.81
N LYS A 186 0.45 23.79 14.70
CA LYS A 186 1.04 25.13 14.75
C LYS A 186 2.15 25.32 13.71
N LEU A 187 2.87 24.26 13.36
CA LEU A 187 3.92 24.28 12.34
C LEU A 187 3.34 24.24 10.92
N THR A 188 2.21 23.57 10.73
CA THR A 188 1.64 23.32 9.40
C THR A 188 0.71 24.45 8.97
N THR A 189 0.77 24.84 7.68
CA THR A 189 -0.07 25.89 7.11
C THR A 189 -1.49 25.39 6.79
N SER A 190 -1.63 24.08 6.55
CA SER A 190 -2.91 23.40 6.32
C SER A 190 -3.34 22.59 7.54
N LYS A 191 -4.64 22.29 7.66
CA LYS A 191 -5.09 21.25 8.61
C LYS A 191 -4.33 19.95 8.29
N PRO A 192 -3.76 19.26 9.30
CA PRO A 192 -3.10 17.99 9.07
C PRO A 192 -4.05 16.97 8.43
N ASP A 193 -3.58 16.27 7.40
CA ASP A 193 -4.32 15.16 6.80
C ASP A 193 -4.22 13.97 7.77
N ILE A 194 -5.38 13.57 8.29
CA ILE A 194 -5.50 12.43 9.21
C ILE A 194 -5.65 11.16 8.36
N GLN A 195 -4.64 10.29 8.37
CA GLN A 195 -4.71 9.01 7.64
C GLN A 195 -5.09 7.89 8.61
N ALA A 196 -6.30 7.36 8.42
CA ALA A 196 -6.82 6.24 9.18
C ALA A 196 -6.39 4.90 8.56
N TYR A 197 -5.99 3.95 9.40
CA TYR A 197 -5.56 2.61 8.98
C TYR A 197 -6.57 1.57 9.44
N ALA A 198 -6.89 0.57 8.60
CA ALA A 198 -7.79 -0.48 9.03
C ALA A 198 -7.25 -1.20 10.26
N PHE A 199 -8.17 -1.58 11.14
CA PHE A 199 -7.91 -2.33 12.37
C PHE A 199 -7.08 -1.59 13.43
N THR A 200 -6.81 -0.28 13.27
CA THR A 200 -6.14 0.52 14.30
C THR A 200 -6.98 1.73 14.70
N THR A 201 -6.97 2.09 15.98
CA THR A 201 -7.67 3.26 16.52
C THR A 201 -6.84 4.54 16.47
N LYS A 202 -5.56 4.44 16.09
CA LYS A 202 -4.64 5.58 15.96
C LYS A 202 -4.43 5.90 14.48
N THR A 203 -4.04 7.12 14.18
CA THR A 203 -3.79 7.62 12.82
C THR A 203 -2.37 8.16 12.71
N LEU A 204 -1.80 8.15 11.50
CA LEU A 204 -0.57 8.85 11.17
C LEU A 204 -1.01 10.17 10.56
N ASN A 205 -0.64 11.28 11.18
CA ASN A 205 -1.04 12.58 10.66
C ASN A 205 0.12 13.12 9.82
N VAL A 206 -0.19 13.54 8.59
CA VAL A 206 0.78 14.16 7.70
C VAL A 206 0.40 15.62 7.51
N GLY A 207 1.34 16.51 7.77
CA GLY A 207 1.15 17.95 7.63
C GLY A 207 2.17 18.57 6.68
N TYR A 208 1.89 19.78 6.21
CA TYR A 208 2.79 20.52 5.32
C TYR A 208 3.01 21.95 5.80
N MET A 209 4.25 22.41 5.72
CA MET A 209 4.63 23.82 5.90
C MET A 209 5.25 24.35 4.61
N ALA A 210 4.89 25.56 4.20
CA ALA A 210 5.57 26.24 3.10
C ALA A 210 6.94 26.78 3.55
N SER A 211 7.98 26.60 2.73
CA SER A 211 9.31 27.19 2.90
C SER A 211 9.73 27.81 1.56
N GLY A 212 9.44 29.11 1.37
CA GLY A 212 9.59 29.77 0.08
C GLY A 212 8.75 29.10 -1.02
N HIS A 213 9.41 28.62 -2.07
CA HIS A 213 8.79 27.83 -3.15
C HIS A 213 8.74 26.31 -2.86
N ASN A 214 9.33 25.86 -1.75
CA ASN A 214 9.39 24.47 -1.34
C ASN A 214 8.33 24.14 -0.28
N LYS A 215 8.15 22.84 -0.01
CA LYS A 215 7.28 22.33 1.05
C LYS A 215 8.06 21.40 1.96
N ILE A 216 7.87 21.57 3.26
CA ILE A 216 8.37 20.66 4.29
C ILE A 216 7.21 19.76 4.71
N GLN A 217 7.44 18.46 4.73
CA GLN A 217 6.49 17.47 5.17
C GLN A 217 6.72 17.16 6.65
N PHE A 218 5.64 17.03 7.42
CA PHE A 218 5.69 16.61 8.81
C PHE A 218 4.94 15.30 8.99
N ILE A 219 5.51 14.39 9.77
CA ILE A 219 4.90 13.11 10.12
C ILE A 219 4.74 13.06 11.64
N ASP A 220 3.50 13.09 12.13
CA ASP A 220 3.18 12.87 13.54
C ASP A 220 3.14 11.37 13.82
N THR A 221 4.04 10.92 14.69
CA THR A 221 4.12 9.51 15.04
C THR A 221 3.20 9.17 16.20
N PRO A 222 2.31 8.16 16.06
CA PRO A 222 1.52 7.69 17.19
C PRO A 222 2.43 7.32 18.36
N GLY A 223 2.19 7.97 19.50
CA GLY A 223 3.01 7.80 20.68
C GLY A 223 2.88 6.37 21.21
N THR A 224 3.93 5.57 21.02
CA THR A 224 4.47 4.49 21.88
C THR A 224 5.55 3.71 21.13
N LEU A 225 6.71 4.34 20.85
CA LEU A 225 7.90 3.63 20.32
C LEU A 225 8.76 3.00 21.43
N ASN A 226 8.25 2.94 22.66
CA ASN A 226 8.99 2.51 23.84
C ASN A 226 9.13 0.97 23.96
N ARG A 227 8.53 0.17 23.08
CA ARG A 227 8.68 -1.30 23.08
C ARG A 227 8.86 -1.84 21.66
N LEU A 228 10.10 -2.05 21.23
CA LEU A 228 10.41 -2.57 19.88
C LEU A 228 9.80 -3.97 19.64
N ASP A 229 9.87 -4.85 20.63
CA ASP A 229 9.45 -6.26 20.48
C ASP A 229 7.93 -6.47 20.48
N LYS A 230 7.16 -5.44 20.87
CA LYS A 230 5.69 -5.50 20.99
C LYS A 230 5.00 -4.33 20.30
N MET A 231 5.58 -3.84 19.21
CA MET A 231 4.95 -2.79 18.39
C MET A 231 3.71 -3.33 17.69
N ASN A 232 2.60 -2.60 17.81
CA ASN A 232 1.43 -2.82 16.95
C ASN A 232 1.73 -2.35 15.51
N ALA A 233 0.82 -2.63 14.58
CA ALA A 233 1.02 -2.31 13.16
C ALA A 233 1.32 -0.81 12.94
N ILE A 234 0.62 0.09 13.65
CA ILE A 234 0.81 1.53 13.44
C ILE A 234 2.10 2.07 14.06
N GLU A 235 2.56 1.51 15.16
CA GLU A 235 3.87 1.83 15.75
C GLU A 235 5.01 1.36 14.83
N LYS A 236 4.84 0.22 14.16
CA LYS A 236 5.79 -0.23 13.13
C LYS A 236 5.81 0.74 11.94
N ILE A 237 4.65 1.16 11.43
CA ILE A 237 4.57 2.17 10.37
C ILE A 237 5.27 3.47 10.78
N ALA A 238 5.00 3.95 11.99
CA ALA A 238 5.60 5.16 12.52
C ALA A 238 7.12 5.05 12.69
N TYR A 239 7.61 3.91 13.20
CA TYR A 239 9.03 3.60 13.30
C TYR A 239 9.70 3.63 11.92
N LEU A 240 9.11 2.95 10.93
CA LEU A 240 9.61 2.92 9.56
C LEU A 240 9.58 4.31 8.93
N ALA A 241 8.55 5.12 9.19
CA ALA A 241 8.45 6.48 8.68
C ALA A 241 9.54 7.40 9.26
N ILE A 242 9.82 7.30 10.56
CA ILE A 242 10.97 8.00 11.17
C ILE A 242 12.25 7.51 10.50
N LYS A 243 12.47 6.19 10.43
CA LYS A 243 13.73 5.61 9.98
C LYS A 243 14.05 5.84 8.50
N TYR A 244 13.07 5.74 7.61
CA TYR A 244 13.30 5.74 6.17
C TYR A 244 12.81 7.01 5.47
N CYS A 245 11.88 7.77 6.06
CA CYS A 245 11.33 8.97 5.40
C CYS A 245 11.86 10.28 5.97
N SER A 246 12.17 10.37 7.27
CA SER A 246 12.55 11.66 7.87
C SER A 246 14.02 11.99 7.71
N GLU A 247 14.34 13.27 7.49
CA GLU A 247 15.70 13.80 7.54
C GLU A 247 15.99 14.48 8.89
N LEU A 248 14.94 14.84 9.63
CA LEU A 248 15.03 15.51 10.93
C LEU A 248 13.97 14.97 11.91
N ILE A 249 14.33 14.87 13.18
CA ILE A 249 13.39 14.50 14.25
C ILE A 249 13.16 15.69 15.18
N ILE A 250 11.90 16.02 15.45
CA ILE A 250 11.51 16.88 16.57
C ILE A 250 11.10 15.97 17.71
N PHE A 251 11.87 15.99 18.80
CA PHE A 251 11.55 15.23 20.00
C PHE A 251 10.88 16.14 21.03
N ILE A 252 9.65 15.79 21.40
CA ILE A 252 8.83 16.59 22.31
C ILE A 252 8.90 16.03 23.73
N TYR A 253 9.36 16.88 24.64
CA TYR A 253 9.27 16.68 26.09
C TYR A 253 8.01 17.32 26.66
N ASP A 254 7.52 16.73 27.75
CA ASP A 254 6.45 17.29 28.59
C ASP A 254 6.80 17.02 30.06
N LEU A 255 6.91 18.08 30.86
CA LEU A 255 7.23 17.99 32.28
C LEU A 255 5.99 18.10 33.19
N THR A 256 4.77 18.14 32.64
CA THR A 256 3.49 18.28 33.39
C THR A 256 2.95 16.94 33.95
N GLU A 257 3.85 16.09 34.43
CA GLU A 257 3.58 14.82 35.14
C GLU A 257 2.88 13.67 34.37
N THR A 258 2.74 13.73 33.04
CA THR A 258 2.12 12.59 32.30
C THR A 258 3.06 11.37 32.17
N TYR A 259 4.38 11.59 32.04
CA TYR A 259 5.40 10.55 31.92
C TYR A 259 6.71 10.99 32.59
N SER A 260 7.44 10.05 33.20
CA SER A 260 8.70 10.36 33.87
C SER A 260 9.75 10.91 32.90
N LEU A 261 10.61 11.82 33.38
CA LEU A 261 11.73 12.35 32.58
C LEU A 261 12.70 11.22 32.16
N GLU A 262 12.86 10.20 33.00
CA GLU A 262 13.69 9.03 32.70
C GLU A 262 13.16 8.25 31.49
N ASP A 263 11.85 8.02 31.41
CA ASP A 263 11.24 7.33 30.28
C ASP A 263 11.33 8.14 28.99
N GLN A 264 11.16 9.47 29.09
CA GLN A 264 11.38 10.39 27.98
C GLN A 264 12.81 10.35 27.47
N ASN A 265 13.80 10.31 28.37
CA ASN A 265 15.22 10.18 28.02
C ASN A 265 15.54 8.83 27.38
N LYS A 266 14.93 7.73 27.84
CA LYS A 266 15.07 6.40 27.22
C LYS A 266 14.54 6.42 25.79
N LEU A 267 13.39 7.06 25.55
CA LEU A 267 12.84 7.20 24.21
C LEU A 267 13.71 8.09 23.31
N LEU A 268 14.22 9.22 23.81
CA LEU A 268 15.15 10.08 23.08
C LEU A 268 16.41 9.30 22.67
N LYS A 269 16.98 8.50 23.58
CA LYS A 269 18.17 7.68 23.28
C LYS A 269 17.93 6.75 22.09
N ARG A 270 16.73 6.17 21.98
CA ARG A 270 16.36 5.34 20.82
C ARG A 270 16.19 6.15 19.55
N MET A 271 15.63 7.36 19.63
CA MET A 271 15.54 8.23 18.45
C MET A 271 16.93 8.61 17.93
N LYS A 272 17.93 8.72 18.82
CA LYS A 272 19.33 8.95 18.44
C LYS A 272 19.96 7.76 17.70
N GLU A 273 19.44 6.54 17.84
CA GLU A 273 19.93 5.37 17.10
C GLU A 273 19.65 5.45 15.59
N PHE A 274 18.76 6.35 15.15
CA PHE A 274 18.50 6.57 13.73
C PHE A 274 19.57 7.41 13.01
N ASP A 275 20.54 7.96 13.75
CA ASP A 275 21.61 8.83 13.22
C ASP A 275 21.07 10.05 12.44
N LYS A 276 20.05 10.70 13.00
CA LYS A 276 19.40 11.88 12.42
C LYS A 276 19.56 13.07 13.35
N PRO A 277 19.64 14.31 12.83
CA PRO A 277 19.59 15.49 13.67
C PRO A 277 18.29 15.51 14.48
N ILE A 278 18.37 15.93 15.75
CA ILE A 278 17.23 15.99 16.66
C ILE A 278 17.09 17.39 17.23
N LEU A 279 15.93 18.00 17.03
CA LEU A 279 15.51 19.20 17.75
C LEU A 279 14.73 18.81 18.99
N ILE A 280 15.19 19.26 20.15
CA ILE A 280 14.49 19.05 21.43
C ILE A 280 13.51 20.20 21.64
N TYR A 281 12.23 19.88 21.80
CA TYR A 281 11.18 20.86 22.08
C TYR A 281 10.51 20.55 23.43
N LEU A 282 10.45 21.53 24.32
CA LEU A 282 9.71 21.44 25.58
C LEU A 282 8.30 21.97 25.37
N SER A 283 7.32 21.07 25.36
CA SER A 283 5.91 21.43 25.29
C SER A 283 5.38 21.93 26.64
N LYS A 284 4.26 22.68 26.59
CA LYS A 284 3.53 23.16 27.77
C LYS A 284 4.41 23.95 28.75
N ALA A 285 5.44 24.63 28.25
CA ALA A 285 6.35 25.41 29.09
C ALA A 285 5.62 26.54 29.84
N ASP A 286 4.48 27.01 29.32
CA ASP A 286 3.58 27.96 29.96
C ASP A 286 2.96 27.46 31.27
N LEU A 287 2.96 26.15 31.52
CA LEU A 287 2.44 25.53 32.75
C LEU A 287 3.54 25.21 33.77
N LEU A 288 4.81 25.52 33.47
CA LEU A 288 5.96 25.15 34.30
C LEU A 288 6.54 26.38 35.00
N GLU A 289 7.12 26.17 36.18
CA GLU A 289 7.88 27.21 36.87
C GLU A 289 9.18 27.52 36.12
N GLU A 290 9.59 28.79 36.15
CA GLU A 290 10.80 29.27 35.48
C GLU A 290 12.06 28.48 35.90
N MET A 291 12.14 28.11 37.18
CA MET A 291 13.23 27.29 37.71
C MET A 291 13.29 25.91 37.05
N THR A 292 12.14 25.25 36.84
CA THR A 292 12.05 23.95 36.17
C THR A 292 12.49 24.04 34.72
N ILE A 293 12.05 25.08 34.01
CA ILE A 293 12.44 25.33 32.61
C ILE A 293 13.96 25.54 32.51
N ASN A 294 14.51 26.38 33.38
CA ASN A 294 15.93 26.69 33.41
C ASN A 294 16.79 25.45 33.69
N ASP A 295 16.37 24.59 34.63
CA ASP A 295 17.09 23.35 34.93
C ASP A 295 17.00 22.32 33.80
N PHE A 296 15.89 22.26 33.08
CA PHE A 296 15.77 21.44 31.88
C PHE A 296 16.69 21.94 30.75
N CYS A 297 16.72 23.25 30.50
CA CYS A 297 17.56 23.86 29.47
C CYS A 297 19.06 23.77 29.80
N LYS A 298 19.46 23.83 31.07
CA LYS A 298 20.85 23.58 31.49
C LYS A 298 21.32 22.17 31.11
N LYS A 299 20.45 21.17 31.27
CA LYS A 299 20.73 19.76 30.92
C LYS A 299 20.63 19.50 29.41
N ASN A 300 19.79 20.25 28.72
CA ASN A 300 19.54 20.16 27.29
C ASN A 300 19.79 21.54 26.64
N LYS A 301 21.06 21.90 26.43
CA LYS A 301 21.47 23.27 26.05
C LYS A 301 20.79 23.83 24.79
N ASP A 302 20.32 22.97 23.91
CA ASP A 302 19.64 23.33 22.66
C ASP A 302 18.12 23.17 22.70
N ALA A 303 17.55 22.98 23.89
CA ALA A 303 16.11 22.84 24.07
C ALA A 303 15.37 24.11 23.64
N ILE A 304 14.29 23.91 22.88
CA ILE A 304 13.45 24.97 22.33
C ILE A 304 12.15 25.00 23.14
N ILE A 305 11.78 26.16 23.64
CA ILE A 305 10.57 26.35 24.45
C ILE A 305 9.47 27.14 23.71
N SER A 306 9.83 27.81 22.61
CA SER A 306 8.93 28.62 21.79
C SER A 306 8.70 27.97 20.43
N ILE A 307 7.44 27.95 19.99
CA ILE A 307 7.06 27.42 18.69
C ILE A 307 7.65 28.25 17.54
N ASP A 308 7.81 29.56 17.74
CA ASP A 308 8.35 30.47 16.72
C ASP A 308 9.84 30.19 16.49
N VAL A 309 10.60 30.02 17.58
CA VAL A 309 12.01 29.62 17.52
C VAL A 309 12.18 28.25 16.88
N LEU A 310 11.27 27.31 17.18
CA LEU A 310 11.28 25.99 16.53
C LEU A 310 11.08 26.13 15.01
N LYS A 311 10.13 26.97 14.60
CA LYS A 311 9.83 27.23 13.19
C LYS A 311 11.01 27.87 12.46
N GLU A 312 11.66 28.86 13.06
CA GLU A 312 12.86 29.50 12.52
C GLU A 312 14.01 28.49 12.34
N LYS A 313 14.29 27.67 13.37
CA LYS A 313 15.33 26.62 13.27
C LYS A 313 15.03 25.63 12.15
N ILE A 314 13.79 25.19 12.00
CA ILE A 314 13.39 24.28 10.92
C ILE A 314 13.65 24.91 9.55
N LEU A 315 13.22 26.17 9.35
CA LEU A 315 13.40 26.87 8.08
C LEU A 315 14.88 27.02 7.73
N ASN A 316 15.74 27.33 8.71
CA ASN A 316 17.19 27.48 8.50
C ASN A 316 17.92 26.16 8.18
N ILE A 317 17.38 25.00 8.58
CA ILE A 317 17.95 23.68 8.26
C ILE A 317 17.53 23.23 6.85
N SER A 318 16.37 23.67 6.39
CA SER A 318 15.76 23.24 5.13
C SER A 318 16.18 24.02 3.88
N ILE A 319 17.06 25.01 4.04
CA ILE A 319 17.63 25.85 2.97
C ILE A 319 19.00 25.29 2.56
#